data_AF-A0A267EZS7-F1
#
_entry.id   AF-A0A267EZS7-F1
#
_cell.length_a   1.000
_cell.length_b   1.000
_cell.length_c   1.000
_cell.angle_alpha   90.00
_cell.angle_beta   90.00
_cell.angle_gamma   90.00
#
_symmetry.space_group_name_H-M   'P 1'
#
loop_
_entity.id
_entity.type
_entity.pdbx_description
1 polymer ?
#
loop_
_entity_poly.entity_id
_entity_poly.type
_entity_poly.pdbx_seq_one_letter_code
_entity_poly.pdbx_strand_id
1 'polypeptide(L)'
;MAAAVDRYTYTATGVLGDKRPTMLENEIHQRSQLARAKTHCHHFPPNMTMGISTARDHSALPKAFSWTDAPVAANAGSSSLLSRPKQQPKDFVSLNRDAARSGYATMRENRDFRAMHDYRKQPERDRRASGTGAATSRAPVDAAHGVGNRPSTPIHELIAYKFQNDWIRDQVSGNQARAAATPKKPLMCQPYETRASMLRSYLLPAEQHASASLWKMPRFERSARSRLDTFRSERQRSLAFELHEAERTDRMGPRGLGLHIPSTK
;
A
#
# COMPACT_ATOMS: atom_id res chain seq x y z
N MET A 1 -14.66 -61.84 16.24
CA MET A 1 -14.31 -61.03 17.43
C MET A 1 -13.59 -59.77 16.94
N ALA A 2 -14.27 -58.62 16.91
CA ALA A 2 -13.62 -57.36 16.56
C ALA A 2 -12.71 -56.95 17.73
N ALA A 3 -11.40 -56.84 17.50
CA ALA A 3 -10.47 -56.36 18.51
C ALA A 3 -10.89 -54.96 18.97
N ALA A 4 -10.98 -54.75 20.29
CA ALA A 4 -11.30 -53.45 20.85
C ALA A 4 -10.21 -52.45 20.45
N VAL A 5 -10.54 -51.55 19.52
CA VAL A 5 -9.61 -50.52 19.04
C VAL A 5 -9.32 -49.58 20.20
N ASP A 6 -8.04 -49.43 20.54
CA ASP A 6 -7.62 -48.53 21.61
C ASP A 6 -8.03 -47.09 21.28
N ARG A 7 -8.56 -46.35 22.25
CA ARG A 7 -9.04 -44.97 22.08
C ARG A 7 -7.91 -44.03 21.64
N TYR A 8 -6.67 -44.37 21.96
CA TYR A 8 -5.47 -43.60 21.62
C TYR A 8 -4.87 -43.97 20.25
N THR A 9 -5.47 -44.89 19.49
CA THR A 9 -4.95 -45.29 18.16
C THR A 9 -4.78 -44.10 17.21
N TYR A 10 -5.65 -43.10 17.34
CA TYR A 10 -5.65 -41.90 16.50
C TYR A 10 -4.93 -40.71 17.15
N THR A 11 -4.17 -40.89 18.22
CA THR A 11 -3.27 -39.86 18.74
C THR A 11 -1.85 -40.04 18.21
N ALA A 12 -1.05 -38.96 18.21
CA ALA A 12 0.31 -38.97 17.71
C ALA A 12 1.22 -40.01 18.42
N THR A 13 0.94 -40.27 19.69
CA THR A 13 1.66 -41.22 20.56
C THR A 13 0.97 -42.58 20.67
N GLY A 14 -0.07 -42.86 19.86
CA GLY A 14 -0.85 -44.10 19.96
C GLY A 14 -0.05 -45.40 19.91
N VAL A 15 1.21 -45.33 19.46
CA VAL A 15 2.17 -46.44 19.37
C VAL A 15 3.21 -46.42 20.52
N LEU A 16 3.54 -45.27 21.12
CA LEU A 16 4.66 -45.14 22.07
C LEU A 16 4.44 -43.99 23.07
N GLY A 17 4.67 -44.28 24.37
CA GLY A 17 4.65 -43.31 25.46
C GLY A 17 3.41 -43.39 26.36
N ASP A 18 3.40 -42.58 27.43
CA ASP A 18 2.30 -42.54 28.39
C ASP A 18 1.04 -41.91 27.80
N LYS A 19 -0.08 -42.64 27.91
CA LYS A 19 -1.39 -42.23 27.40
C LYS A 19 -2.09 -41.35 28.43
N ARG A 20 -2.18 -40.05 28.15
CA ARG A 20 -2.86 -39.08 29.03
C ARG A 20 -4.27 -38.75 28.50
N PRO A 21 -5.28 -38.59 29.38
CA PRO A 21 -6.64 -38.28 28.95
C PRO A 21 -6.74 -36.95 28.19
N THR A 22 -5.93 -35.96 28.56
CA THR A 22 -5.86 -34.64 27.91
C THR A 22 -5.45 -34.71 26.43
N MET A 23 -4.87 -35.82 25.98
CA MET A 23 -4.50 -36.02 24.57
C MET A 23 -5.70 -36.26 23.67
N LEU A 24 -6.83 -36.72 24.23
CA LEU A 24 -8.08 -36.88 23.48
C LEU A 24 -8.81 -35.54 23.31
N GLU A 25 -8.52 -34.55 24.16
CA GLU A 25 -9.12 -33.21 24.07
C GLU A 25 -8.27 -32.26 23.22
N ASN A 26 -6.94 -32.38 23.28
CA ASN A 26 -6.03 -31.51 22.54
C ASN A 26 -5.84 -31.98 21.09
N GLU A 27 -6.32 -31.18 20.15
CA GLU A 27 -6.32 -31.46 18.72
C GLU A 27 -4.93 -31.58 18.11
N ILE A 28 -3.92 -30.92 18.70
CA ILE A 28 -2.52 -31.02 18.26
C ILE A 28 -2.02 -32.47 18.39
N HIS A 29 -2.56 -33.22 19.35
CA HIS A 29 -2.21 -34.61 19.56
C HIS A 29 -3.04 -35.59 18.74
N GLN A 30 -4.11 -35.14 18.08
CA GLN A 30 -4.97 -35.99 17.26
C GLN A 30 -4.47 -36.07 15.81
N ARG A 31 -4.51 -37.27 15.24
CA ARG A 31 -4.23 -37.51 13.81
C ARG A 31 -5.52 -37.45 13.00
N SER A 32 -5.40 -37.05 11.74
CA SER A 32 -6.52 -37.06 10.80
C SER A 32 -7.05 -38.48 10.60
N GLN A 33 -8.35 -38.66 10.79
CA GLN A 33 -9.04 -39.93 10.55
C GLN A 33 -9.62 -39.93 9.13
N LEU A 34 -9.52 -41.07 8.43
CA LEU A 34 -10.12 -41.23 7.12
C LEU A 34 -11.64 -41.04 7.21
N ALA A 35 -12.21 -40.28 6.26
CA ALA A 35 -13.65 -39.98 6.20
C ALA A 35 -14.23 -39.23 7.41
N ARG A 36 -13.40 -38.56 8.23
CA ARG A 36 -13.87 -37.63 9.27
C ARG A 36 -13.24 -36.27 9.12
N ALA A 37 -14.04 -35.23 9.38
CA ALA A 37 -13.53 -33.87 9.46
C ALA A 37 -12.59 -33.71 10.66
N LYS A 38 -11.61 -32.82 10.55
CA LYS A 38 -10.79 -32.42 11.70
C LYS A 38 -11.68 -31.67 12.69
N THR A 39 -11.56 -31.99 13.97
CA THR A 39 -12.11 -31.15 15.01
C THR A 39 -11.24 -29.90 15.13
N HIS A 40 -11.89 -28.76 15.37
CA HIS A 40 -11.22 -27.50 15.70
C HIS A 40 -11.66 -27.06 17.11
N CYS A 41 -10.80 -26.35 17.85
CA CYS A 41 -11.01 -25.84 19.23
C CYS A 41 -12.16 -24.81 19.37
N HIS A 42 -13.24 -25.01 18.64
CA HIS A 42 -14.43 -24.18 18.64
C HIS A 42 -15.60 -24.99 19.18
N HIS A 43 -16.11 -24.56 20.33
CA HIS A 43 -17.34 -25.10 20.89
C HIS A 43 -18.53 -24.48 20.15
N PHE A 44 -19.27 -25.31 19.40
CA PHE A 44 -20.51 -24.91 18.75
C PHE A 44 -21.71 -25.49 19.50
N PRO A 45 -22.76 -24.70 19.76
CA PRO A 45 -23.99 -25.21 20.36
C PRO A 45 -24.63 -26.27 19.46
N PRO A 46 -25.16 -27.38 20.02
CA PRO A 46 -25.99 -28.29 19.26
C PRO A 46 -27.23 -27.53 18.77
N ASN A 47 -27.54 -27.63 17.47
CA ASN A 47 -28.65 -26.95 16.77
C ASN A 47 -28.41 -25.48 16.34
N MET A 48 -27.16 -25.04 16.25
CA MET A 48 -26.87 -23.73 15.63
C MET A 48 -26.93 -23.82 14.10
N THR A 49 -27.85 -23.08 13.48
CA THR A 49 -27.86 -22.88 12.01
C THR A 49 -26.75 -21.92 11.64
N MET A 50 -25.78 -22.39 10.85
CA MET A 50 -24.70 -21.55 10.35
C MET A 50 -25.22 -20.58 9.28
N GLY A 51 -24.71 -19.34 9.29
CA GLY A 51 -25.04 -18.32 8.30
C GLY A 51 -25.84 -17.15 8.87
N ILE A 52 -26.23 -16.23 7.99
CA ILE A 52 -27.00 -15.04 8.35
C ILE A 52 -28.49 -15.36 8.15
N SER A 53 -29.25 -15.37 9.25
CA SER A 53 -30.71 -15.48 9.17
C SER A 53 -31.30 -14.15 8.71
N THR A 54 -31.93 -14.13 7.54
CA THR A 54 -32.72 -12.99 7.09
C THR A 54 -34.18 -13.20 7.49
N ALA A 55 -34.61 -12.58 8.58
CA ALA A 55 -36.02 -12.53 8.93
C ALA A 55 -36.75 -11.60 7.93
N ARG A 56 -37.67 -12.14 7.14
CA ARG A 56 -38.54 -11.34 6.27
C ARG A 56 -39.78 -10.95 7.06
N ASP A 57 -39.94 -9.66 7.31
CA ASP A 57 -41.16 -9.14 7.91
C ASP A 57 -42.19 -8.88 6.80
N HIS A 58 -43.15 -9.78 6.65
CA HIS A 58 -44.21 -9.67 5.63
C HIS A 58 -45.14 -8.47 5.86
N SER A 59 -45.09 -7.86 7.05
CA SER A 59 -45.85 -6.66 7.40
C SER A 59 -45.11 -5.35 7.10
N ALA A 60 -43.87 -5.40 6.60
CA ALA A 60 -43.03 -4.22 6.42
C ALA A 60 -43.54 -3.25 5.33
N LEU A 61 -44.10 -3.79 4.24
CA LEU A 61 -44.61 -2.98 3.12
C LEU A 61 -45.75 -2.05 3.56
N PRO A 62 -46.85 -2.52 4.17
CA PRO A 62 -47.93 -1.62 4.60
C PRO A 62 -47.47 -0.61 5.65
N LYS A 63 -46.54 -0.98 6.54
CA LYS A 63 -45.96 -0.04 7.52
C LYS A 63 -45.11 1.06 6.88
N ALA A 64 -44.45 0.78 5.75
CA ALA A 64 -43.68 1.78 5.01
C ALA A 64 -44.57 2.81 4.28
N PHE A 65 -45.80 2.43 3.94
CA PHE A 65 -46.78 3.31 3.30
C PHE A 65 -47.64 4.11 4.30
N SER A 66 -47.61 3.76 5.59
CA SER A 66 -48.28 4.54 6.63
C SER A 66 -47.36 5.63 7.19
N TRP A 67 -47.71 6.89 6.96
CA TRP A 67 -47.08 8.01 7.66
C TRP A 67 -47.54 7.97 9.12
N THR A 68 -46.63 7.71 10.06
CA THR A 68 -46.93 7.76 11.49
C THR A 68 -46.04 8.83 12.13
N ASP A 69 -46.64 9.74 12.89
CA ASP A 69 -45.93 10.79 13.65
C ASP A 69 -45.37 10.28 14.99
N ALA A 70 -45.52 8.98 15.27
CA ALA A 70 -44.98 8.38 16.47
C ALA A 70 -43.44 8.30 16.35
N PRO A 71 -42.68 8.75 17.36
CA PRO A 71 -41.25 8.46 17.40
C PRO A 71 -41.12 6.95 17.42
N VAL A 72 -40.52 6.39 16.36
CA VAL A 72 -40.22 4.96 16.28
C VAL A 72 -39.41 4.62 17.51
N ALA A 73 -40.06 4.02 18.50
CA ALA A 73 -39.40 3.51 19.69
C ALA A 73 -38.35 2.52 19.20
N ALA A 74 -37.08 2.86 19.44
CA ALA A 74 -35.91 2.09 19.02
C ALA A 74 -35.77 0.75 19.76
N ASN A 75 -36.88 0.09 20.09
CA ASN A 75 -36.94 -1.11 20.91
C ASN A 75 -37.93 -2.11 20.29
N ALA A 76 -37.43 -2.91 19.33
CA ALA A 76 -37.79 -4.32 19.17
C ALA A 76 -36.98 -4.91 18.01
N GLY A 77 -35.87 -5.57 18.31
CA GLY A 77 -35.35 -6.72 17.54
C GLY A 77 -34.88 -6.53 16.09
N SER A 78 -35.03 -5.35 15.47
CA SER A 78 -34.53 -5.12 14.12
C SER A 78 -33.03 -4.86 14.17
N SER A 79 -32.24 -5.86 13.78
CA SER A 79 -30.82 -5.76 13.45
C SER A 79 -30.60 -4.94 12.16
N SER A 80 -31.27 -3.80 12.05
CA SER A 80 -31.01 -2.79 11.04
C SER A 80 -29.80 -1.97 11.51
N LEU A 81 -28.64 -2.30 10.97
CA LEU A 81 -27.41 -1.48 11.05
C LEU A 81 -27.58 -0.05 10.48
N LEU A 82 -28.79 0.31 10.03
CA LEU A 82 -29.12 1.57 9.37
C LEU A 82 -29.96 2.53 10.24
N SER A 83 -30.52 2.09 11.38
CA SER A 83 -31.42 2.92 12.21
C SER A 83 -30.89 3.29 13.60
N ARG A 84 -29.72 2.82 14.02
CA ARG A 84 -29.11 3.38 15.22
C ARG A 84 -28.66 4.80 14.86
N PRO A 85 -29.10 5.87 15.55
CA PRO A 85 -28.51 7.18 15.32
C PRO A 85 -27.01 7.00 15.49
N LYS A 86 -26.23 7.28 14.43
CA LYS A 86 -24.77 7.14 14.42
C LYS A 86 -24.24 8.03 15.54
N GLN A 87 -24.10 7.47 16.73
CA GLN A 87 -23.54 8.21 17.85
C GLN A 87 -22.13 8.59 17.43
N GLN A 88 -21.86 9.89 17.49
CA GLN A 88 -20.57 10.41 17.11
C GLN A 88 -19.49 9.67 17.90
N PRO A 89 -18.38 9.28 17.26
CA PRO A 89 -17.33 8.54 17.93
C PRO A 89 -16.81 9.36 19.13
N LYS A 90 -16.54 8.68 20.24
CA LYS A 90 -15.98 9.32 21.44
C LYS A 90 -14.63 9.97 21.13
N ASP A 91 -14.38 11.15 21.70
CA ASP A 91 -13.10 11.83 21.57
C ASP A 91 -12.17 11.48 22.74
N PHE A 92 -11.41 10.41 22.58
CA PHE A 92 -10.50 9.93 23.63
C PHE A 92 -9.36 10.91 23.94
N VAL A 93 -9.01 11.82 23.03
CA VAL A 93 -7.89 12.75 23.24
C VAL A 93 -8.28 13.86 24.21
N SER A 94 -9.41 14.53 23.97
CA SER A 94 -9.94 15.54 24.90
C SER A 94 -10.33 14.91 26.24
N LEU A 95 -10.98 13.75 26.20
CA LEU A 95 -11.34 13.00 27.40
C LEU A 95 -10.11 12.66 28.26
N ASN A 96 -9.06 12.06 27.68
CA ASN A 96 -7.85 11.70 28.44
C ASN A 96 -7.09 12.94 28.92
N ARG A 97 -7.13 14.05 28.16
CA ARG A 97 -6.52 15.32 28.57
C ARG A 97 -7.20 15.88 29.82
N ASP A 98 -8.52 15.85 29.87
CA ASP A 98 -9.27 16.34 31.03
C ASP A 98 -9.20 15.37 32.22
N ALA A 99 -9.14 14.05 31.96
CA ALA A 99 -8.85 13.05 32.99
C ALA A 99 -7.50 13.33 33.67
N ALA A 100 -6.46 13.61 32.86
CA ALA A 100 -5.14 13.97 33.38
C ALA A 100 -5.14 15.30 34.14
N ARG A 101 -5.89 16.31 33.67
CA ARG A 101 -6.03 17.61 34.36
C ARG A 101 -6.75 17.50 35.70
N SER A 102 -7.71 16.58 35.81
CA SER A 102 -8.44 16.31 37.06
C SER A 102 -7.71 15.36 38.00
N GLY A 103 -6.51 14.90 37.63
CA GLY A 103 -5.65 14.09 38.49
C GLY A 103 -5.89 12.58 38.42
N TYR A 104 -6.74 12.10 37.50
CA TYR A 104 -6.95 10.66 37.28
C TYR A 104 -5.79 10.07 36.48
N ALA A 105 -4.76 9.63 37.20
CA ALA A 105 -3.54 9.07 36.62
C ALA A 105 -3.61 7.54 36.45
N THR A 106 -4.45 6.85 37.24
CA THR A 106 -4.52 5.39 37.23
C THR A 106 -5.44 4.86 36.12
N MET A 107 -5.12 3.69 35.56
CA MET A 107 -5.94 3.08 34.49
C MET A 107 -7.40 2.81 34.90
N ARG A 108 -7.64 2.42 36.16
CA ARG A 108 -8.98 2.16 36.70
C ARG A 108 -9.80 3.45 36.79
N GLU A 109 -9.23 4.47 37.40
CA GLU A 109 -9.81 5.81 37.48
C GLU A 109 -10.12 6.39 36.10
N ASN A 110 -9.19 6.24 35.15
CA ASN A 110 -9.41 6.73 33.79
C ASN A 110 -10.56 5.98 33.11
N ARG A 111 -10.69 4.66 33.32
CA ARG A 111 -11.84 3.87 32.85
C ARG A 111 -13.15 4.38 33.43
N ASP A 112 -13.20 4.65 34.73
CA ASP A 112 -14.38 5.17 35.41
C ASP A 112 -14.71 6.58 34.90
N PHE A 113 -13.69 7.42 34.70
CA PHE A 113 -13.82 8.74 34.10
C PHE A 113 -14.42 8.65 32.67
N ARG A 114 -14.02 7.66 31.86
CA ARG A 114 -14.60 7.44 30.51
C ARG A 114 -16.05 6.97 30.52
N ALA A 115 -16.47 6.31 31.60
CA ALA A 115 -17.83 5.86 31.78
C ALA A 115 -18.75 7.00 32.22
N MET A 116 -18.24 7.89 33.08
CA MET A 116 -18.99 9.03 33.62
C MET A 116 -19.08 10.21 32.63
N HIS A 117 -18.08 10.41 31.76
CA HIS A 117 -18.03 11.56 30.86
C HIS A 117 -18.23 11.16 29.38
N ASP A 118 -19.17 11.82 28.70
CA ASP A 118 -19.47 11.58 27.29
C ASP A 118 -18.87 12.67 26.38
N TYR A 119 -17.57 12.56 26.12
CA TYR A 119 -16.88 13.38 25.12
C TYR A 119 -17.09 12.80 23.73
N ARG A 120 -17.75 13.54 22.83
CA ARG A 120 -17.98 13.13 21.44
C ARG A 120 -17.23 14.02 20.47
N LYS A 121 -16.74 13.45 19.38
CA LYS A 121 -16.17 14.25 18.28
C LYS A 121 -17.28 15.08 17.65
N GLN A 122 -17.00 16.37 17.45
CA GLN A 122 -17.87 17.22 16.63
C GLN A 122 -17.99 16.59 15.23
N PRO A 123 -19.19 16.59 14.64
CA PRO A 123 -19.35 16.09 13.28
C PRO A 123 -18.44 16.90 12.35
N GLU A 124 -17.88 16.24 11.34
CA GLU A 124 -16.93 16.84 10.38
C GLU A 124 -17.44 18.16 9.78
N ARG A 125 -18.77 18.29 9.65
CA ARG A 125 -19.47 19.50 9.18
C ARG A 125 -19.23 20.71 10.08
N ASP A 126 -19.17 20.51 11.39
CA ASP A 126 -18.99 21.59 12.37
C ASP A 126 -17.50 21.93 12.56
N ARG A 127 -16.59 20.98 12.32
CA ARG A 127 -15.15 21.27 12.26
C ARG A 127 -14.78 22.24 11.13
N ARG A 128 -15.41 22.09 9.96
CA ARG A 128 -15.25 23.04 8.84
C ARG A 128 -15.84 24.41 9.16
N ALA A 129 -16.81 24.48 10.06
CA ALA A 129 -17.41 25.75 10.49
C ALA A 129 -16.63 26.43 11.63
N SER A 130 -15.95 25.66 12.49
CA SER A 130 -15.50 26.16 13.81
C SER A 130 -14.00 26.45 13.94
N GLY A 131 -13.12 26.11 13.00
CA GLY A 131 -11.71 26.45 13.22
C GLY A 131 -10.75 26.11 12.09
N THR A 132 -10.06 27.16 11.63
CA THR A 132 -8.72 27.16 11.00
C THR A 132 -8.53 26.50 9.64
N GLY A 133 -9.59 26.13 8.93
CA GLY A 133 -9.51 25.76 7.51
C GLY A 133 -10.69 26.32 6.74
N ALA A 134 -10.54 27.57 6.28
CA ALA A 134 -11.52 28.33 5.50
C ALA A 134 -12.94 28.29 6.13
N ALA A 135 -13.24 29.31 6.93
CA ALA A 135 -14.63 29.71 7.16
C ALA A 135 -15.34 29.61 5.81
N THR A 136 -16.34 28.75 5.70
CA THR A 136 -17.25 28.77 4.57
C THR A 136 -17.99 30.09 4.70
N SER A 137 -17.37 31.17 4.21
CA SER A 137 -18.01 32.43 3.96
C SER A 137 -19.30 32.06 3.27
N ARG A 138 -20.44 32.33 3.94
CA ARG A 138 -21.73 32.17 3.28
C ARG A 138 -21.57 32.88 1.94
N ALA A 139 -21.83 32.15 0.85
CA ALA A 139 -21.66 32.72 -0.47
C ALA A 139 -22.41 34.07 -0.48
N PRO A 140 -21.78 35.15 -0.99
CA PRO A 140 -22.41 36.46 -1.02
C PRO A 140 -23.81 36.35 -1.64
N VAL A 141 -24.75 37.20 -1.22
CA VAL A 141 -26.16 37.10 -1.65
C VAL A 141 -26.31 37.17 -3.18
N ASP A 142 -25.37 37.82 -3.86
CA ASP A 142 -25.27 37.88 -5.33
C ASP A 142 -24.45 36.74 -5.96
N ALA A 143 -24.10 35.69 -5.20
CA ALA A 143 -23.38 34.56 -5.76
C ALA A 143 -24.29 33.76 -6.69
N ALA A 144 -23.96 33.78 -7.98
CA ALA A 144 -24.60 32.92 -8.95
C ALA A 144 -24.38 31.44 -8.57
N HIS A 145 -25.47 30.70 -8.40
CA HIS A 145 -25.44 29.27 -8.16
C HIS A 145 -25.10 28.53 -9.46
N GLY A 146 -24.18 27.57 -9.39
CA GLY A 146 -23.77 26.76 -10.53
C GLY A 146 -22.25 26.58 -10.58
N VAL A 147 -21.80 25.71 -11.49
CA VAL A 147 -20.39 25.54 -11.79
C VAL A 147 -20.06 26.50 -12.93
N GLY A 148 -19.30 27.56 -12.65
CA GLY A 148 -18.83 28.46 -13.70
C GLY A 148 -18.02 27.73 -14.76
N ASN A 149 -18.05 28.23 -15.99
CA ASN A 149 -17.22 27.67 -17.06
C ASN A 149 -15.75 27.72 -16.63
N ARG A 150 -15.09 26.56 -16.63
CA ARG A 150 -13.65 26.49 -16.40
C ARG A 150 -12.97 27.34 -17.49
N PRO A 151 -12.11 28.32 -17.14
CA PRO A 151 -11.39 29.06 -18.15
C PRO A 151 -10.57 28.08 -18.99
N SER A 152 -10.60 28.26 -20.31
CA SER A 152 -9.76 27.48 -21.23
C SER A 152 -8.29 27.71 -20.90
N THR A 153 -7.45 26.67 -21.03
CA THR A 153 -6.00 26.81 -20.89
C THR A 153 -5.50 27.85 -21.89
N PRO A 154 -4.89 28.96 -21.44
CA PRO A 154 -4.45 30.01 -22.35
C PRO A 154 -3.34 29.49 -23.28
N ILE A 155 -3.49 29.74 -24.59
CA ILE A 155 -2.63 29.14 -25.62
C ILE A 155 -1.15 29.52 -25.46
N HIS A 156 -0.87 30.72 -24.94
CA HIS A 156 0.49 31.17 -24.67
C HIS A 156 1.23 30.25 -23.68
N GLU A 157 0.55 29.70 -22.67
CA GLU A 157 1.18 28.79 -21.71
C GLU A 157 1.56 27.44 -22.32
N LEU A 158 0.80 27.00 -23.34
CA LEU A 158 1.11 25.80 -24.11
C LEU A 158 2.33 26.02 -25.01
N ILE A 159 2.36 27.14 -25.72
CA ILE A 159 3.48 27.51 -26.61
C ILE A 159 4.77 27.74 -25.80
N ALA A 160 4.66 28.34 -24.60
CA ALA A 160 5.79 28.59 -23.72
C ALA A 160 6.21 27.37 -22.88
N TYR A 161 5.64 26.18 -23.12
CA TYR A 161 5.90 24.95 -22.36
C TYR A 161 5.80 25.13 -20.83
N LYS A 162 4.94 26.06 -20.37
CA LYS A 162 4.86 26.45 -18.95
C LYS A 162 4.57 25.24 -18.06
N PHE A 163 3.62 24.40 -18.46
CA PHE A 163 3.23 23.21 -17.69
C PHE A 163 4.35 22.17 -17.56
N GLN A 164 5.16 21.99 -18.60
CA GLN A 164 6.33 21.12 -18.54
C GLN A 164 7.35 21.67 -17.55
N ASN A 165 7.63 22.98 -17.64
CA ASN A 165 8.58 23.66 -16.76
C ASN A 165 8.10 23.67 -15.30
N ASP A 166 6.82 23.90 -15.07
CA ASP A 166 6.19 23.82 -13.75
C ASP A 166 6.30 22.41 -13.19
N TRP A 167 5.98 21.39 -13.98
CA TRP A 167 6.09 19.99 -13.56
C TRP A 167 7.54 19.59 -13.21
N ILE A 168 8.51 19.99 -14.03
CA ILE A 168 9.94 19.74 -13.73
C ILE A 168 10.33 20.44 -12.43
N ARG A 169 9.92 21.69 -12.23
CA ARG A 169 10.19 22.44 -10.99
C ARG A 169 9.57 21.76 -9.77
N ASP A 170 8.33 21.28 -9.88
CA ASP A 170 7.64 20.56 -8.81
C ASP A 170 8.29 19.22 -8.49
N GLN A 171 8.76 18.48 -9.51
CA GLN A 171 9.51 17.24 -9.30
C GLN A 171 10.83 17.50 -8.59
N VAL A 172 11.57 18.53 -9.00
CA VAL A 172 12.84 18.92 -8.39
C VAL A 172 12.63 19.37 -6.95
N SER A 173 11.66 20.26 -6.69
CA SER A 173 11.37 20.75 -5.35
C SER A 173 10.87 19.64 -4.43
N GLY A 174 10.00 18.76 -4.93
CA GLY A 174 9.51 17.60 -4.19
C GLY A 174 10.63 16.61 -3.85
N ASN A 175 11.55 16.34 -4.77
CA ASN A 175 12.70 15.49 -4.50
C ASN A 175 13.67 16.12 -3.50
N GLN A 176 13.92 17.42 -3.57
CA GLN A 176 14.73 18.14 -2.58
C GLN A 176 14.10 18.10 -1.19
N ALA A 177 12.79 18.35 -1.08
CA ALA A 177 12.06 18.29 0.18
C ALA A 177 12.10 16.87 0.77
N ARG A 178 11.94 15.83 -0.06
CA ARG A 178 12.05 14.43 0.38
C ARG A 178 13.46 14.08 0.84
N ALA A 179 14.49 14.52 0.12
CA ALA A 179 15.88 14.32 0.51
C ALA A 179 16.25 15.06 1.81
N ALA A 180 15.72 16.26 2.02
CA ALA A 180 15.88 17.00 3.28
C ALA A 180 15.12 16.35 4.44
N ALA A 181 13.92 15.82 4.18
CA ALA A 181 13.08 15.17 5.17
C ALA A 181 13.55 13.75 5.52
N THR A 182 14.32 13.08 4.66
CA THR A 182 14.91 11.78 5.01
C THR A 182 15.94 11.99 6.12
N PRO A 183 15.70 11.48 7.35
CA PRO A 183 16.67 11.62 8.42
C PRO A 183 17.93 10.86 8.03
N LYS A 184 19.09 11.53 8.09
CA LYS A 184 20.40 10.85 7.95
C LYS A 184 20.45 9.78 9.04
N LYS A 185 20.34 8.51 8.66
CA LYS A 185 20.38 7.41 9.63
C LYS A 185 21.71 7.51 10.39
N PRO A 186 21.71 7.44 11.73
CA PRO A 186 22.93 7.47 12.52
C PRO A 186 23.88 6.34 12.07
N LEU A 187 25.19 6.57 12.14
CA LEU A 187 26.22 5.64 11.64
C LEU A 187 26.03 4.20 12.15
N MET A 188 25.47 4.00 13.36
CA MET A 188 25.20 2.67 13.91
C MET A 188 24.10 1.87 13.20
N CYS A 189 23.21 2.52 12.44
CA CYS A 189 22.14 1.85 11.68
C CYS A 189 22.43 1.74 10.18
N GLN A 190 23.62 2.17 9.74
CA GLN A 190 24.06 1.95 8.37
C GLN A 190 24.58 0.51 8.27
N PRO A 191 24.05 -0.32 7.34
CA PRO A 191 24.61 -1.64 7.09
C PRO A 191 26.11 -1.50 6.79
N TYR A 192 26.95 -2.33 7.38
CA TYR A 192 28.38 -2.37 7.03
C TYR A 192 28.51 -2.58 5.53
N GLU A 193 29.19 -1.67 4.84
CA GLU A 193 29.42 -1.83 3.41
C GLU A 193 30.34 -3.04 3.19
N THR A 194 29.77 -4.12 2.67
CA THR A 194 30.58 -5.25 2.22
C THR A 194 31.46 -4.82 1.05
N ARG A 195 32.61 -5.48 0.87
CA ARG A 195 33.53 -5.22 -0.26
C ARG A 195 32.81 -5.22 -1.61
N ALA A 196 31.78 -6.06 -1.78
CA ALA A 196 30.96 -6.12 -2.98
C ALA A 196 30.01 -4.92 -3.16
N SER A 197 29.59 -4.26 -2.08
CA SER A 197 28.82 -3.00 -2.13
C SER A 197 29.72 -1.84 -2.55
N MET A 198 30.90 -1.71 -1.92
CA MET A 198 31.91 -0.72 -2.28
C MET A 198 32.33 -0.83 -3.76
N LEU A 199 32.55 -2.05 -4.26
CA LEU A 199 32.91 -2.26 -5.66
C LEU A 199 31.77 -1.93 -6.66
N ARG A 200 30.52 -1.89 -6.21
CA ARG A 200 29.37 -1.48 -7.05
C ARG A 200 29.20 0.03 -7.09
N SER A 201 29.48 0.73 -5.98
CA SER A 201 29.46 2.19 -5.91
C SER A 201 30.70 2.83 -6.54
N TYR A 202 31.82 2.09 -6.60
CA TYR A 202 33.02 2.50 -7.32
C TYR A 202 32.84 2.33 -8.83
N LEU A 203 32.15 3.28 -9.46
CA LEU A 203 32.17 3.43 -10.91
C LEU A 203 33.58 3.86 -11.32
N LEU A 204 34.29 3.02 -12.08
CA LEU A 204 35.59 3.41 -12.63
C LEU A 204 35.38 4.62 -13.57
N PRO A 205 36.32 5.58 -13.61
CA PRO A 205 36.25 6.70 -14.55
C PRO A 205 36.01 6.19 -15.97
N ALA A 206 35.09 6.84 -16.70
CA ALA A 206 34.60 6.40 -18.01
C ALA A 206 35.73 6.14 -19.04
N GLU A 207 36.89 6.77 -18.88
CA GLU A 207 38.07 6.59 -19.74
C GLU A 207 38.68 5.18 -19.65
N GLN A 208 38.54 4.49 -18.52
CA GLN A 208 39.00 3.10 -18.37
C GLN A 208 38.04 2.09 -19.03
N HIS A 209 36.75 2.43 -19.12
CA HIS A 209 35.75 1.61 -19.79
C HIS A 209 35.79 1.70 -21.31
N ALA A 210 36.33 2.79 -21.87
CA ALA A 210 36.49 2.97 -23.32
C ALA A 210 37.74 2.28 -23.88
N SER A 211 38.81 2.16 -23.07
CA SER A 211 40.10 1.59 -23.50
C SER A 211 40.24 0.09 -23.22
N ALA A 212 39.53 -0.45 -22.24
CA ALA A 212 39.51 -1.89 -21.98
C ALA A 212 38.51 -2.56 -22.94
N SER A 213 39.04 -3.31 -23.92
CA SER A 213 38.23 -4.23 -24.75
C SER A 213 37.34 -5.06 -23.82
N LEU A 214 36.04 -4.78 -23.84
CA LEU A 214 35.03 -5.52 -23.08
C LEU A 214 35.26 -7.02 -23.31
N TRP A 215 35.24 -7.82 -22.25
CA TRP A 215 35.53 -9.26 -22.34
C TRP A 215 34.72 -9.90 -23.48
N LYS A 216 35.41 -10.51 -24.47
CA LYS A 216 34.81 -11.24 -25.59
C LYS A 216 35.16 -12.71 -25.48
N MET A 217 34.20 -13.60 -25.70
CA MET A 217 34.48 -15.03 -25.80
C MET A 217 35.36 -15.32 -27.03
N PRO A 218 36.39 -16.19 -26.93
CA PRO A 218 37.26 -16.54 -28.06
C PRO A 218 36.51 -17.09 -29.29
N ARG A 219 35.36 -17.73 -29.05
CA ARG A 219 34.49 -18.22 -30.12
C ARG A 219 33.94 -17.09 -30.99
N PHE A 220 33.71 -15.89 -30.44
CA PHE A 220 33.21 -14.77 -31.24
C PHE A 220 34.30 -14.16 -32.12
N GLU A 221 35.56 -14.14 -31.71
CA GLU A 221 36.66 -13.73 -32.62
C GLU A 221 36.85 -14.74 -33.76
N ARG A 222 36.72 -16.03 -33.46
CA ARG A 222 37.02 -17.09 -34.44
C ARG A 222 35.83 -17.46 -35.33
N SER A 223 34.61 -17.47 -34.79
CA SER A 223 33.41 -18.00 -35.46
C SER A 223 32.31 -16.98 -35.72
N ALA A 224 32.40 -15.74 -35.22
CA ALA A 224 31.42 -14.69 -35.55
C ALA A 224 31.83 -13.90 -36.79
N ARG A 225 32.27 -14.60 -37.85
CA ARG A 225 32.29 -13.99 -39.18
C ARG A 225 30.84 -13.80 -39.62
N SER A 226 30.49 -12.61 -40.08
CA SER A 226 29.15 -12.36 -40.61
C SER A 226 28.92 -13.31 -41.78
N ARG A 227 27.79 -14.02 -41.77
CA ARG A 227 27.43 -14.93 -42.87
C ARG A 227 27.00 -14.18 -44.13
N LEU A 228 26.76 -12.88 -43.97
CA LEU A 228 26.45 -11.93 -45.03
C LEU A 228 27.50 -10.82 -44.96
N ASP A 229 28.12 -10.53 -46.11
CA ASP A 229 28.88 -9.29 -46.32
C ASP A 229 27.98 -8.33 -47.10
N THR A 230 27.57 -7.24 -46.46
CA THR A 230 26.68 -6.25 -47.07
C THR A 230 27.44 -5.23 -47.92
N PHE A 231 28.77 -5.23 -47.88
CA PHE A 231 29.59 -4.31 -48.68
C PHE A 231 29.80 -4.88 -50.09
N ARG A 232 29.73 -4.01 -51.11
CA ARG A 232 29.92 -4.43 -52.51
C ARG A 232 31.40 -4.67 -52.86
N SER A 233 32.33 -4.09 -52.11
CA SER A 233 33.78 -4.31 -52.24
C SER A 233 34.51 -4.08 -50.92
N GLU A 234 35.70 -4.68 -50.79
CA GLU A 234 36.53 -4.55 -49.58
C GLU A 234 37.01 -3.10 -49.36
N ARG A 235 37.23 -2.34 -50.45
CA ARG A 235 37.56 -0.92 -50.39
C ARG A 235 36.41 -0.07 -49.83
N GLN A 236 35.16 -0.41 -50.16
CA GLN A 236 33.99 0.27 -49.60
C GLN A 236 33.80 -0.07 -48.13
N ARG A 237 34.15 -1.30 -47.74
CA ARG A 237 34.15 -1.73 -46.34
C ARG A 237 35.14 -0.92 -45.51
N SER A 238 36.40 -0.81 -45.95
CA SER A 238 37.41 -0.04 -45.21
C SER A 238 37.01 1.43 -45.06
N LEU A 239 36.54 2.05 -46.14
CA LEU A 239 36.07 3.44 -46.15
C LEU A 239 34.89 3.63 -45.17
N ALA A 240 33.93 2.70 -45.15
CA ALA A 240 32.79 2.79 -44.23
C ALA A 240 33.22 2.71 -42.75
N PHE A 241 34.22 1.88 -42.42
CA PHE A 241 34.77 1.82 -41.06
C PHE A 241 35.54 3.10 -40.69
N GLU A 242 36.33 3.65 -41.62
CA GLU A 242 37.03 4.93 -41.41
C GLU A 242 36.05 6.09 -41.14
N LEU A 243 34.98 6.19 -41.95
CA LEU A 243 33.92 7.20 -41.73
C LEU A 243 33.20 6.99 -40.41
N HIS A 244 32.91 5.73 -40.03
CA HIS A 244 32.29 5.45 -38.74
C HIS A 244 33.19 5.87 -37.57
N GLU A 245 34.49 5.60 -37.62
CA GLU A 245 35.43 6.02 -36.58
C GLU A 245 35.54 7.55 -36.48
N ALA A 246 35.52 8.25 -37.61
CA ALA A 246 35.48 9.72 -37.65
C ALA A 246 34.17 10.28 -37.06
N GLU A 247 33.04 9.63 -37.29
CA GLU A 247 31.73 10.05 -36.78
C GLU A 247 31.50 9.67 -35.30
N ARG A 248 32.32 8.75 -34.77
CA ARG A 248 32.20 8.22 -33.41
C ARG A 248 32.34 9.30 -32.33
N THR A 249 33.11 10.36 -32.58
CA THR A 249 33.35 11.46 -31.63
C THR A 249 32.08 12.25 -31.31
N ASP A 250 31.14 12.30 -32.25
CA ASP A 250 29.96 13.17 -32.17
C ASP A 250 28.72 12.42 -31.64
N ARG A 251 28.86 11.12 -31.33
CA ARG A 251 27.77 10.21 -30.96
C ARG A 251 27.94 9.68 -29.55
N MET A 252 26.84 9.64 -28.80
CA MET A 252 26.83 9.14 -27.42
C MET A 252 26.99 7.61 -27.34
N GLY A 253 27.62 7.13 -26.26
CA GLY A 253 27.69 5.71 -25.89
C GLY A 253 29.02 5.02 -26.23
N PRO A 254 29.30 3.85 -25.61
CA PRO A 254 30.62 3.20 -25.63
C PRO A 254 31.08 2.70 -27.00
N ARG A 255 30.19 2.68 -28.00
CA ARG A 255 30.50 2.31 -29.40
C ARG A 255 30.23 3.44 -30.40
N GLY A 256 29.82 4.63 -29.93
CA GLY A 256 29.40 5.75 -30.78
C GLY A 256 28.26 5.41 -31.75
N LEU A 257 27.33 4.56 -31.30
CA LEU A 257 26.12 4.17 -32.03
C LEU A 257 24.85 4.87 -31.50
N GLY A 258 25.01 5.79 -30.53
CA GLY A 258 23.91 6.54 -29.95
C GLY A 258 23.55 7.79 -30.74
N LEU A 259 22.66 8.59 -30.17
CA LEU A 259 22.18 9.84 -30.76
C LEU A 259 23.34 10.86 -30.86
N HIS A 260 23.33 11.66 -31.92
CA HIS A 260 24.25 12.80 -32.05
C HIS A 260 24.07 13.74 -30.87
N ILE A 261 25.19 14.18 -30.31
CA ILE A 261 25.18 15.26 -29.33
C ILE A 261 24.72 16.50 -30.10
N PRO A 262 23.61 17.18 -29.70
CA PRO A 262 23.27 18.45 -30.32
C PRO A 262 24.44 19.41 -30.07
N SER A 263 25.03 19.93 -31.13
CA SER A 263 26.08 20.94 -31.07
C SER A 263 25.60 22.07 -30.17
N THR A 264 26.16 22.16 -28.96
CA THR A 264 25.96 23.29 -28.07
C THR A 264 26.68 24.48 -28.70
N LYS A 265 25.90 25.35 -29.34
CA LYS A 265 26.30 26.74 -29.55
C LYS A 265 26.11 27.51 -28.27
#